data_AF-A0AAV4G8V4-F1
#
_entry.id   AF-A0AAV4G8V4-F1
#
_cell.length_a   1.000
_cell.length_b   1.000
_cell.length_c   1.000
_cell.angle_alpha   90.00
_cell.angle_beta   90.00
_cell.angle_gamma   90.00
#
_symmetry.space_group_name_H-M   'P 1'
#
loop_
_entity.id
_entity.type
_entity.pdbx_description
1 polymer ?
#
loop_
_entity_poly.entity_id
_entity_poly.type
_entity_poly.pdbx_seq_one_letter_code
_entity_poly.pdbx_strand_id
1 'polypeptide(L)'
;MIQLTSKYRTVLKKSKVDKQVVSVWNVENTEMLQDCFACTDWTVFEDSCTNIDELTKSITEYIKFCENVTIKKKETIYFPNSKPWINEELREVLSLKLKAFKSRDKEALIKWEKKIKAVVRECKKQYKEKVELNIKTNPRNAWDGLEVMSGSKKKKAILNVDTDVKEYANKLNQFYARFDVHDFRNTTELKIKDILNGLVEGQDFVVQENDVRRELEKLNVRKACGPDGLSGRLLKSCYQELSGIFTILFNSNNFTRLPSTYLEND
;
A
#
# COMPACT_ATOMS: atom_id res chain seq x y z
N MET A 1 -51.01 35.60 -4.57
CA MET A 1 -49.74 35.46 -5.34
C MET A 1 -49.00 34.25 -4.77
N ILE A 2 -49.11 33.09 -5.43
CA ILE A 2 -48.54 31.83 -4.90
C ILE A 2 -47.08 31.75 -5.37
N GLN A 3 -46.13 31.94 -4.44
CA GLN A 3 -44.72 31.68 -4.72
C GLN A 3 -44.46 30.18 -4.72
N LEU A 4 -44.33 29.61 -5.92
CA LEU A 4 -43.82 28.25 -6.12
C LEU A 4 -42.32 28.25 -5.81
N THR A 5 -41.94 27.87 -4.59
CA THR A 5 -40.55 27.50 -4.32
C THR A 5 -40.30 26.12 -4.92
N SER A 6 -39.27 26.01 -5.76
CA SER A 6 -38.83 24.74 -6.30
C SER A 6 -38.50 23.77 -5.15
N LYS A 7 -39.24 22.65 -5.08
CA LYS A 7 -38.96 21.48 -4.22
C LYS A 7 -37.70 20.71 -4.66
N TYR A 8 -36.87 21.26 -5.54
CA TYR A 8 -35.62 20.62 -5.94
C TYR A 8 -34.58 20.74 -4.81
N ARG A 9 -34.49 19.72 -3.95
CA ARG A 9 -33.32 19.47 -3.14
C ARG A 9 -32.28 18.76 -4.00
N THR A 10 -31.19 19.44 -4.36
CA THR A 10 -30.02 18.78 -4.98
C THR A 10 -29.59 17.59 -4.13
N VAL A 11 -29.45 16.41 -4.75
CA VAL A 11 -28.93 15.18 -4.14
C VAL A 11 -27.41 15.28 -3.92
N LEU A 12 -26.94 16.37 -3.31
CA LEU A 12 -25.62 16.41 -2.71
C LEU A 12 -25.75 15.84 -1.30
N LYS A 13 -25.98 14.52 -1.21
CA LYS A 13 -25.65 13.77 0.01
C LYS A 13 -24.13 13.89 0.16
N LYS A 14 -23.67 14.90 0.90
CA LYS A 14 -22.28 14.99 1.35
C LYS A 14 -22.09 13.84 2.35
N SER A 15 -21.68 12.68 1.85
CA SER A 15 -21.08 11.66 2.71
C SER A 15 -19.99 12.31 3.55
N LYS A 16 -19.83 11.87 4.80
CA LYS A 16 -18.75 12.36 5.66
C LYS A 16 -17.43 12.21 4.92
N VAL A 17 -16.55 13.16 5.15
CA VAL A 17 -15.26 13.23 4.49
C VAL A 17 -14.36 12.19 5.12
N ASP A 18 -13.76 11.34 4.31
CA ASP A 18 -12.87 10.29 4.79
C ASP A 18 -11.46 10.88 4.93
N LYS A 19 -10.90 10.77 6.14
CA LYS A 19 -9.49 11.11 6.39
C LYS A 19 -8.67 9.84 6.25
N GLN A 20 -7.63 9.89 5.43
CA GLN A 20 -6.65 8.81 5.33
C GLN A 20 -5.25 9.37 5.53
N VAL A 21 -4.48 8.69 6.38
CA VAL A 21 -3.04 8.92 6.51
C VAL A 21 -2.36 8.14 5.41
N VAL A 22 -1.61 8.81 4.55
CA VAL A 22 -0.89 8.18 3.44
C VAL A 22 0.60 8.46 3.62
N SER A 23 1.43 7.43 3.53
CA SER A 23 2.89 7.56 3.49
C SER A 23 3.31 8.18 2.15
N VAL A 24 4.09 9.26 2.21
CA VAL A 24 4.53 9.99 1.02
C VAL A 24 5.90 9.46 0.58
N TRP A 25 5.88 8.68 -0.48
CA TRP A 25 7.07 8.14 -1.12
C TRP A 25 7.43 8.98 -2.34
N ASN A 26 8.53 9.71 -2.25
CA ASN A 26 9.18 10.40 -3.35
C ASN A 26 10.62 9.84 -3.50
N VAL A 27 11.30 10.25 -4.57
CA VAL A 27 12.69 9.81 -4.85
C VAL A 27 13.60 10.18 -3.68
N GLU A 28 13.56 11.43 -3.24
CA GLU A 28 14.37 11.97 -2.13
C GLU A 28 14.23 11.17 -0.82
N ASN A 29 13.02 10.93 -0.31
CA ASN A 29 12.86 10.18 0.94
C ASN A 29 13.22 8.69 0.78
N THR A 30 13.13 8.16 -0.44
CA THR A 30 13.51 6.76 -0.73
C THR A 30 15.03 6.62 -0.73
N GLU A 31 15.73 7.54 -1.38
CA GLU A 31 17.21 7.63 -1.37
C GLU A 31 17.72 7.85 0.05
N MET A 32 17.11 8.77 0.81
CA MET A 32 17.47 8.95 2.24
C MET A 32 17.30 7.68 3.07
N LEU A 33 16.25 6.90 2.81
CA LEU A 33 16.03 5.63 3.52
C LEU A 33 17.06 4.57 3.12
N GLN A 34 17.40 4.50 1.84
CA GLN A 34 18.48 3.65 1.32
C GLN A 34 19.82 4.03 1.96
N ASP A 35 20.17 5.32 1.97
CA ASP A 35 21.39 5.83 2.59
C ASP A 35 21.45 5.50 4.09
N CYS A 36 20.32 5.63 4.81
CA CYS A 36 20.25 5.21 6.21
C CYS A 36 20.64 3.73 6.37
N PHE A 37 20.08 2.83 5.57
CA PHE A 37 20.37 1.40 5.65
C PHE A 37 21.78 1.04 5.16
N ALA A 38 22.29 1.74 4.15
CA ALA A 38 23.64 1.56 3.65
C ALA A 38 24.71 2.01 4.66
N CYS A 39 24.42 3.06 5.44
CA CYS A 39 25.31 3.54 6.52
C CYS A 39 25.13 2.79 7.84
N THR A 40 24.17 1.87 7.93
CA THR A 40 23.92 1.11 9.15
C THR A 40 24.97 0.01 9.28
N ASP A 41 25.64 -0.03 10.43
CA ASP A 41 26.45 -1.18 10.79
C ASP A 41 25.56 -2.30 11.34
N TRP A 42 25.20 -3.24 10.46
CA TRP A 42 24.28 -4.32 10.79
C TRP A 42 24.89 -5.38 11.73
N THR A 43 26.22 -5.47 11.83
CA THR A 43 26.89 -6.46 12.69
C THR A 43 26.64 -6.17 14.17
N VAL A 44 26.34 -4.93 14.53
CA VAL A 44 25.97 -4.55 15.91
C VAL A 44 24.74 -5.32 16.38
N PHE A 45 23.78 -5.61 15.49
CA PHE A 45 22.60 -6.41 15.84
C PHE A 45 22.93 -7.90 15.98
N GLU A 46 23.86 -8.40 15.17
CA GLU A 46 24.34 -9.78 15.26
C GLU A 46 25.06 -10.03 16.58
N ASP A 47 25.96 -9.13 16.99
CA ASP A 47 26.74 -9.27 18.22
C ASP A 47 25.92 -9.05 19.49
N SER A 48 24.86 -8.24 19.40
CA SER A 48 24.05 -7.86 20.57
C SER A 48 22.90 -8.83 20.88
N CYS A 49 22.47 -9.63 19.91
CA CYS A 49 21.28 -10.48 20.05
C CYS A 49 21.65 -11.93 20.34
N THR A 50 21.04 -12.51 21.37
CA THR A 50 21.34 -13.88 21.80
C THR A 50 20.47 -14.93 21.12
N ASN A 51 19.30 -14.52 20.64
CA ASN A 51 18.35 -15.39 19.97
C ASN A 51 17.77 -14.74 18.70
N ILE A 52 17.22 -15.59 17.83
CA ILE A 52 16.70 -15.18 16.52
C ILE A 52 15.49 -14.26 16.68
N ASP A 53 14.69 -14.44 17.74
CA ASP A 53 13.52 -13.62 18.02
C ASP A 53 13.90 -12.17 18.36
N GLU A 54 14.92 -11.99 19.20
CA GLU A 54 15.48 -10.69 19.59
C GLU A 54 16.17 -10.02 18.40
N LEU A 55 16.91 -10.79 17.60
CA LEU A 55 17.54 -10.29 16.36
C LEU A 55 16.47 -9.79 15.38
N THR A 56 15.48 -10.64 15.08
CA THR A 56 14.37 -10.31 14.17
C THR A 56 13.61 -9.08 14.64
N LYS A 57 13.31 -9.03 15.94
CA LYS A 57 12.59 -7.91 16.55
C LYS A 57 13.40 -6.61 16.46
N SER A 58 14.68 -6.65 16.84
CA SER A 58 15.56 -5.47 16.83
C SER A 58 15.76 -4.93 15.42
N ILE A 59 16.01 -5.79 14.44
CA ILE A 59 16.12 -5.40 13.02
C ILE A 59 14.79 -4.78 12.54
N THR A 60 13.65 -5.42 12.84
CA THR A 60 12.34 -4.94 12.41
C THR A 60 12.00 -3.59 13.05
N GLU A 61 12.29 -3.41 14.33
CA GLU A 61 12.09 -2.15 15.05
C GLU A 61 12.98 -1.03 14.49
N TYR A 62 14.26 -1.33 14.20
CA TYR A 62 15.17 -0.38 13.59
C TYR A 62 14.73 0.03 12.17
N ILE A 63 14.34 -0.93 11.34
CA ILE A 63 13.82 -0.65 9.98
C ILE A 63 12.59 0.26 10.07
N LYS A 64 11.65 -0.02 10.98
CA LYS A 64 10.47 0.82 11.22
C LYS A 64 10.83 2.20 11.74
N PHE A 65 11.87 2.32 12.57
CA PHE A 65 12.37 3.59 13.04
C PHE A 65 12.87 4.44 11.85
N CYS A 66 13.75 3.88 11.01
CA CYS A 66 14.25 4.55 9.80
C CYS A 66 13.11 4.94 8.84
N GLU A 67 12.12 4.05 8.64
CA GLU A 67 10.93 4.35 7.83
C GLU A 67 10.16 5.56 8.39
N ASN A 68 9.91 5.60 9.70
CA ASN A 68 9.14 6.67 10.31
C ASN A 68 9.89 8.01 10.32
N VAL A 69 11.22 8.00 10.40
CA VAL A 69 12.06 9.21 10.37
C VAL A 69 12.13 9.81 8.96
N THR A 70 12.31 8.97 7.94
CA THR A 70 12.50 9.42 6.56
C THR A 70 11.18 9.65 5.83
N ILE A 71 10.19 8.77 6.02
CA ILE A 71 8.94 8.78 5.27
C ILE A 71 7.87 9.57 6.01
N LYS A 72 7.66 10.81 5.53
CA LYS A 72 6.60 11.68 6.04
C LYS A 72 5.22 11.08 5.77
N LYS A 73 4.40 11.02 6.82
CA LYS A 73 2.98 10.68 6.73
C LYS A 73 2.17 11.97 6.51
N LYS A 74 1.32 11.97 5.48
CA LYS A 74 0.44 13.11 5.16
C LYS A 74 -1.02 12.71 5.34
N GLU A 75 -1.74 13.50 6.14
CA GLU A 75 -3.20 13.41 6.18
C GLU A 75 -3.79 13.93 4.88
N THR A 76 -4.53 13.07 4.19
CA THR A 76 -5.25 13.43 2.97
C THR A 76 -6.75 13.26 3.19
N ILE A 77 -7.47 14.29 2.77
CA ILE A 77 -8.91 14.39 2.89
C ILE A 77 -9.53 13.94 1.56
N TYR A 78 -10.26 12.83 1.58
CA TYR A 78 -10.94 12.29 0.41
C TYR A 78 -12.44 12.59 0.46
N PHE A 79 -12.93 13.25 -0.58
CA PHE A 79 -14.36 13.44 -0.77
C PHE A 79 -14.90 12.28 -1.62
N PRO A 80 -15.88 11.51 -1.14
CA PRO A 80 -16.37 10.32 -1.88
C PRO A 80 -16.94 10.63 -3.26
N ASN A 81 -17.42 11.86 -3.49
CA ASN A 81 -17.92 12.33 -4.78
C ASN A 81 -16.89 13.14 -5.59
N SER A 82 -15.61 13.11 -5.21
CA SER A 82 -14.57 13.79 -5.99
C SER A 82 -14.45 13.15 -7.37
N LYS A 83 -14.56 13.96 -8.41
CA LYS A 83 -14.45 13.47 -9.78
C LYS A 83 -12.97 13.14 -10.07
N PRO A 84 -12.69 11.98 -10.70
CA PRO A 84 -11.31 11.51 -10.90
C PRO A 84 -10.49 12.38 -11.86
N TRP A 85 -11.15 13.20 -12.67
CA TRP A 85 -10.52 14.19 -13.55
C TRP A 85 -10.14 15.51 -12.84
N ILE A 86 -10.36 15.66 -11.53
CA ILE A 86 -9.95 16.88 -10.80
C ILE A 86 -8.46 16.81 -10.46
N ASN A 87 -7.65 17.60 -11.16
CA ASN A 87 -6.20 17.74 -10.92
C ASN A 87 -5.89 18.90 -9.94
N GLU A 88 -4.60 19.10 -9.66
CA GLU A 88 -4.12 20.19 -8.79
C GLU A 88 -4.38 21.57 -9.39
N GLU A 89 -4.10 21.76 -10.68
CA GLU A 89 -4.35 23.01 -11.41
C GLU A 89 -5.81 23.48 -11.28
N LEU A 90 -6.79 22.57 -11.44
CA LEU A 90 -8.20 22.91 -11.28
C LEU A 90 -8.52 23.33 -9.84
N ARG A 91 -7.89 22.70 -8.84
CA ARG A 91 -8.05 23.09 -7.43
C ARG A 91 -7.49 24.49 -7.17
N GLU A 92 -6.33 24.82 -7.74
CA GLU A 92 -5.73 26.15 -7.65
C GLU A 92 -6.63 27.22 -8.28
N VAL A 93 -7.11 26.98 -9.51
CA VAL A 93 -8.00 27.92 -10.21
C VAL A 93 -9.32 28.13 -9.45
N LEU A 94 -9.88 27.06 -8.85
CA LEU A 94 -11.05 27.16 -7.98
C LEU A 94 -10.75 27.99 -6.71
N SER A 95 -9.58 27.80 -6.10
CA SER A 95 -9.10 28.59 -4.96
C SER A 95 -8.97 30.08 -5.32
N LEU A 96 -8.42 30.39 -6.49
CA LEU A 96 -8.28 31.77 -6.98
C LEU A 96 -9.63 32.42 -7.26
N LYS A 97 -10.61 31.69 -7.82
CA LYS A 97 -11.99 32.19 -7.95
C LYS A 97 -12.62 32.48 -6.58
N LEU A 98 -12.39 31.61 -5.59
CA LEU A 98 -12.89 31.82 -4.22
C LEU A 98 -12.25 33.05 -3.57
N LYS A 99 -10.95 33.30 -3.79
CA LYS A 99 -10.28 34.53 -3.35
C LYS A 99 -10.89 35.78 -4.01
N ALA A 100 -11.09 35.75 -5.33
CA ALA A 100 -11.75 36.84 -6.07
C ALA A 100 -13.19 37.11 -5.60
N PHE A 101 -13.93 36.04 -5.25
CA PHE A 101 -15.26 36.17 -4.66
C PHE A 101 -15.23 36.88 -3.31
N LYS A 102 -14.29 36.50 -2.43
CA LYS A 102 -14.11 37.14 -1.12
C LYS A 102 -13.71 38.61 -1.23
N SER A 103 -12.87 38.95 -2.20
CA SER A 103 -12.45 40.34 -2.47
C SER A 103 -13.48 41.16 -3.25
N ARG A 104 -14.64 40.59 -3.61
CA ARG A 104 -15.71 41.22 -4.42
C ARG A 104 -15.24 41.77 -5.77
N ASP A 105 -14.16 41.21 -6.32
CA ASP A 105 -13.62 41.61 -7.62
C ASP A 105 -14.39 40.93 -8.76
N LYS A 106 -15.23 41.71 -9.43
CA LYS A 106 -16.11 41.22 -10.52
C LYS A 106 -15.32 40.85 -11.79
N GLU A 107 -14.26 41.58 -12.11
CA GLU A 107 -13.46 41.31 -13.31
C GLU A 107 -12.65 40.02 -13.15
N ALA A 108 -12.03 39.84 -11.98
CA ALA A 108 -11.34 38.60 -11.65
C ALA A 108 -12.31 37.41 -11.64
N LEU A 109 -13.54 37.57 -11.14
CA LEU A 109 -14.54 36.49 -11.17
C LEU A 109 -14.85 36.02 -12.60
N ILE A 110 -15.07 36.94 -13.53
CA ILE A 110 -15.33 36.61 -14.95
C ILE A 110 -14.12 35.93 -15.58
N LYS A 111 -12.91 36.46 -15.31
CA LYS A 111 -11.65 35.89 -15.79
C LYS A 111 -11.47 34.45 -15.32
N TRP A 112 -11.61 34.21 -14.01
CA TRP A 112 -11.46 32.88 -13.42
C TRP A 112 -12.56 31.94 -13.89
N GLU A 113 -13.78 32.41 -14.11
CA GLU A 113 -14.84 31.56 -14.65
C GLU A 113 -14.56 31.05 -16.07
N LYS A 114 -14.04 31.92 -16.94
CA LYS A 114 -13.57 31.52 -18.28
C LYS A 114 -12.42 30.51 -18.17
N LYS A 115 -11.45 30.76 -17.29
CA LYS A 115 -10.32 29.85 -17.07
C LYS A 115 -10.76 28.48 -16.53
N ILE A 116 -11.69 28.43 -15.57
CA ILE A 116 -12.25 27.17 -15.05
C ILE A 116 -12.87 26.35 -16.18
N LYS A 117 -13.68 26.96 -17.06
CA LYS A 117 -14.28 26.25 -18.20
C LYS A 117 -13.24 25.68 -19.16
N ALA A 118 -12.11 26.36 -19.36
CA ALA A 118 -10.99 25.85 -20.15
C ALA A 118 -10.29 24.68 -19.44
N VAL A 119 -9.89 24.87 -18.19
CA VAL A 119 -9.18 23.83 -17.40
C VAL A 119 -10.04 22.59 -17.20
N VAL A 120 -11.35 22.73 -16.97
CA VAL A 120 -12.27 21.57 -16.86
C VAL A 120 -12.33 20.77 -18.16
N ARG A 121 -12.33 21.43 -19.32
CA ARG A 121 -12.31 20.73 -20.63
C ARG A 121 -11.02 19.95 -20.79
N GLU A 122 -9.89 20.58 -20.47
CA GLU A 122 -8.57 19.96 -20.57
C GLU A 122 -8.41 18.78 -19.59
N CYS A 123 -8.79 18.97 -18.32
CA CYS A 123 -8.81 17.91 -17.31
C CYS A 123 -9.62 16.68 -17.74
N LYS A 124 -10.81 16.90 -18.33
CA LYS A 124 -11.65 15.81 -18.82
C LYS A 124 -11.02 15.12 -20.04
N LYS A 125 -10.37 15.87 -20.93
CA LYS A 125 -9.65 15.34 -22.09
C LYS A 125 -8.48 14.45 -21.64
N GLN A 126 -7.60 14.96 -20.79
CA GLN A 126 -6.47 14.21 -20.24
C GLN A 126 -6.92 12.95 -19.50
N TYR A 127 -8.00 13.04 -18.72
CA TYR A 127 -8.56 11.87 -18.04
C TYR A 127 -9.11 10.83 -19.03
N LYS A 128 -9.81 11.28 -20.08
CA LYS A 128 -10.30 10.38 -21.15
C LYS A 128 -9.13 9.66 -21.81
N GLU A 129 -8.10 10.39 -22.24
CA GLU A 129 -6.90 9.80 -22.87
C GLU A 129 -6.20 8.80 -21.94
N LYS A 130 -6.10 9.12 -20.65
CA LYS A 130 -5.57 8.22 -19.62
C LYS A 130 -6.39 6.93 -19.49
N VAL A 131 -7.72 7.03 -19.48
CA VAL A 131 -8.61 5.85 -19.41
C VAL A 131 -8.49 5.00 -20.67
N GLU A 132 -8.47 5.61 -21.85
CA GLU A 132 -8.31 4.90 -23.13
C GLU A 132 -6.95 4.19 -23.23
N LEU A 133 -5.87 4.84 -22.78
CA LEU A 133 -4.54 4.21 -22.71
C LEU A 133 -4.57 3.02 -21.76
N ASN A 134 -5.12 3.21 -20.55
CA ASN A 134 -5.22 2.18 -19.52
C ASN A 134 -5.99 0.93 -20.01
N ILE A 135 -7.05 1.12 -20.80
CA ILE A 135 -7.80 0.01 -21.41
C ILE A 135 -6.94 -0.79 -22.39
N LYS A 136 -6.04 -0.14 -23.13
CA LYS A 136 -5.17 -0.80 -24.12
C LYS A 136 -4.00 -1.56 -23.51
N THR A 137 -3.50 -1.16 -22.33
CA THR A 137 -2.24 -1.70 -21.80
C THR A 137 -2.40 -2.97 -20.97
N ASN A 138 -3.42 -3.04 -20.11
CA ASN A 138 -3.53 -4.12 -19.12
C ASN A 138 -5.01 -4.50 -18.88
N PRO A 139 -5.37 -5.81 -18.93
CA PRO A 139 -6.75 -6.26 -18.69
C PRO A 139 -7.32 -5.79 -17.34
N ARG A 140 -6.49 -5.65 -16.30
CA ARG A 140 -6.92 -5.09 -15.00
C ARG A 140 -7.28 -3.62 -15.10
N ASN A 141 -6.47 -2.81 -15.80
CA ASN A 141 -6.73 -1.39 -15.97
C ASN A 141 -7.94 -1.16 -16.90
N ALA A 142 -8.17 -2.06 -17.86
CA ALA A 142 -9.37 -2.08 -18.68
C ALA A 142 -10.63 -2.34 -17.83
N TRP A 143 -10.56 -3.28 -16.89
CA TRP A 143 -11.64 -3.53 -15.94
C TRP A 143 -11.94 -2.33 -15.04
N ASP A 144 -10.91 -1.68 -14.49
CA ASP A 144 -11.08 -0.45 -13.70
C ASP A 144 -11.73 0.69 -14.52
N GLY A 145 -11.34 0.81 -15.81
CA GLY A 145 -11.94 1.75 -16.75
C GLY A 145 -13.42 1.47 -17.01
N LEU A 146 -13.76 0.19 -17.25
CA LEU A 146 -15.14 -0.26 -17.43
C LEU A 146 -15.99 -0.02 -16.17
N GLU A 147 -15.47 -0.30 -14.98
CA GLU A 147 -16.17 -0.08 -13.70
C GLU A 147 -16.48 1.41 -13.45
N VAL A 148 -15.56 2.30 -13.85
CA VAL A 148 -15.78 3.75 -13.79
C VAL A 148 -16.86 4.19 -14.79
N MET A 149 -16.83 3.66 -16.02
CA MET A 149 -17.80 4.01 -17.07
C MET A 149 -19.20 3.47 -16.78
N SER A 150 -19.30 2.25 -16.25
CA SER A 150 -20.57 1.61 -15.91
C SER A 150 -21.20 2.19 -14.64
N GLY A 151 -20.45 2.99 -13.86
CA GLY A 151 -20.88 3.51 -12.57
C GLY A 151 -21.10 2.41 -11.52
N SER A 152 -20.65 1.19 -11.79
CA SER A 152 -20.89 0.01 -10.95
C SER A 152 -19.96 -0.11 -9.76
N LYS A 153 -19.13 0.93 -9.48
CA LYS A 153 -18.24 0.96 -8.32
C LYS A 153 -19.05 0.68 -7.05
N LYS A 154 -18.99 -0.57 -6.59
CA LYS A 154 -19.68 -1.00 -5.38
C LYS A 154 -19.08 -0.21 -4.24
N LYS A 155 -19.93 0.42 -3.42
CA LYS A 155 -19.46 0.97 -2.15
C LYS A 155 -18.83 -0.19 -1.40
N LYS A 156 -17.54 -0.07 -1.03
CA LYS A 156 -16.93 -1.04 -0.13
C LYS A 156 -17.83 -1.09 1.10
N ALA A 157 -18.41 -2.26 1.38
CA ALA A 157 -19.15 -2.45 2.61
C ALA A 157 -18.12 -2.24 3.72
N ILE A 158 -18.29 -1.16 4.49
CA ILE A 158 -17.55 -1.03 5.74
C ILE A 158 -18.19 -2.08 6.64
N LEU A 159 -17.48 -3.18 6.84
CA LEU A 159 -17.83 -4.13 7.88
C LEU A 159 -17.59 -3.38 9.19
N ASN A 160 -18.66 -2.90 9.84
CA ASN A 160 -18.59 -2.49 11.23
C ASN A 160 -18.45 -3.78 12.03
N VAL A 161 -17.21 -4.10 12.36
CA VAL A 161 -16.88 -5.22 13.23
C VAL A 161 -16.86 -4.66 14.65
N ASP A 162 -17.78 -5.11 15.50
CA ASP A 162 -17.86 -4.72 16.91
C ASP A 162 -16.77 -5.39 17.79
N THR A 163 -15.95 -6.26 17.17
CA THR A 163 -14.84 -7.02 17.78
C THR A 163 -13.49 -6.55 17.25
N ASP A 164 -12.40 -6.94 17.92
CA ASP A 164 -11.05 -6.64 17.44
C ASP A 164 -10.85 -7.16 16.00
N VAL A 165 -10.21 -6.35 15.14
CA VAL A 165 -10.05 -6.63 13.71
C VAL A 165 -9.29 -7.93 13.49
N LYS A 166 -8.30 -8.22 14.36
CA LYS A 166 -7.51 -9.44 14.31
C LYS A 166 -8.34 -10.66 14.68
N GLU A 167 -9.15 -10.57 15.73
CA GLU A 167 -10.04 -11.65 16.15
C GLU A 167 -11.09 -11.98 15.07
N TYR A 168 -11.66 -10.95 14.43
CA TYR A 168 -12.61 -11.15 13.34
C TYR A 168 -11.95 -11.76 12.09
N ALA A 169 -10.75 -11.31 11.73
CA ALA A 169 -9.98 -11.92 10.66
C ALA A 169 -9.71 -13.40 10.93
N ASN A 170 -9.35 -13.76 12.16
CA ASN A 170 -9.16 -15.16 12.56
C ASN A 170 -10.46 -15.96 12.50
N LYS A 171 -11.59 -15.40 12.94
CA LYS A 171 -12.92 -16.05 12.79
C LYS A 171 -13.28 -16.28 11.32
N LEU A 172 -12.97 -15.33 10.43
CA LEU A 172 -13.16 -15.51 8.99
C LEU A 172 -12.24 -16.60 8.44
N ASN A 173 -10.96 -16.60 8.81
CA ASN A 173 -10.01 -17.63 8.41
C ASN A 173 -10.51 -19.02 8.84
N GLN A 174 -10.93 -19.19 10.10
CA GLN A 174 -11.53 -20.44 10.59
C GLN A 174 -12.80 -20.81 9.82
N PHE A 175 -13.68 -19.84 9.55
CA PHE A 175 -14.92 -20.06 8.82
C PHE A 175 -14.69 -20.48 7.36
N TYR A 176 -13.68 -19.93 6.68
CA TYR A 176 -13.40 -20.31 5.30
C TYR A 176 -12.52 -21.55 5.20
N ALA A 177 -11.57 -21.73 6.12
CA ALA A 177 -10.74 -22.93 6.20
C ALA A 177 -11.55 -24.20 6.47
N ARG A 178 -12.74 -24.11 7.09
CA ARG A 178 -13.64 -25.27 7.26
C ARG A 178 -14.10 -25.91 5.94
N PHE A 179 -14.01 -25.18 4.83
CA PHE A 179 -14.33 -25.69 3.49
C PHE A 179 -13.10 -26.27 2.78
N ASP A 180 -11.89 -26.02 3.28
CA ASP A 180 -10.68 -26.71 2.82
C ASP A 180 -10.66 -28.11 3.42
N VAL A 181 -11.27 -29.04 2.68
CA VAL A 181 -11.24 -30.49 2.98
C VAL A 181 -9.88 -31.10 2.59
N HIS A 182 -9.07 -30.35 1.84
CA HIS A 182 -7.74 -30.78 1.42
C HIS A 182 -6.72 -30.50 2.52
N ASP A 183 -6.39 -31.54 3.28
CA ASP A 183 -5.20 -31.54 4.11
C ASP A 183 -3.95 -31.59 3.23
N PHE A 184 -3.35 -30.42 2.99
CA PHE A 184 -2.10 -30.34 2.24
C PHE A 184 -0.90 -30.85 3.04
N ARG A 185 -1.03 -31.20 4.33
CA ARG A 185 0.10 -31.66 5.16
C ARG A 185 0.84 -32.83 4.51
N ASN A 186 0.12 -33.81 3.98
CA ASN A 186 0.76 -34.93 3.29
C ASN A 186 1.49 -34.47 2.02
N THR A 187 0.92 -33.50 1.28
CA THR A 187 1.53 -32.98 0.05
C THR A 187 2.75 -32.09 0.36
N THR A 188 2.69 -31.27 1.40
CA THR A 188 3.82 -30.47 1.87
C THR A 188 4.90 -31.36 2.46
N GLU A 189 4.54 -32.39 3.23
CA GLU A 189 5.49 -33.34 3.80
C GLU A 189 6.20 -34.15 2.71
N LEU A 190 5.47 -34.59 1.67
CA LEU A 190 6.07 -35.22 0.49
C LEU A 190 7.01 -34.28 -0.26
N LYS A 191 6.60 -33.03 -0.49
CA LYS A 191 7.48 -32.02 -1.12
C LYS A 191 8.72 -31.72 -0.29
N ILE A 192 8.58 -31.64 1.04
CA ILE A 192 9.70 -31.46 1.96
C ILE A 192 10.63 -32.67 1.86
N LYS A 193 10.10 -33.90 1.89
CA LYS A 193 10.89 -35.12 1.71
C LYS A 193 11.60 -35.16 0.35
N ASP A 194 10.94 -34.77 -0.73
CA ASP A 194 11.54 -34.70 -2.07
C ASP A 194 12.66 -33.65 -2.14
N ILE A 195 12.46 -32.49 -1.51
CA ILE A 195 13.49 -31.45 -1.40
C ILE A 195 14.67 -31.98 -0.57
N LEU A 196 14.42 -32.58 0.59
CA LEU A 196 15.44 -33.15 1.46
C LEU A 196 16.20 -34.29 0.81
N ASN A 197 15.53 -35.17 0.06
CA ASN A 197 16.14 -36.26 -0.69
C ASN A 197 16.96 -35.75 -1.90
N GLY A 198 16.63 -34.58 -2.44
CA GLY A 198 17.38 -33.91 -3.49
C GLY A 198 18.60 -33.11 -2.98
N LEU A 199 18.71 -32.90 -1.67
CA LEU A 199 19.91 -32.34 -1.04
C LEU A 199 20.93 -33.47 -0.89
N VAL A 200 22.14 -33.28 -1.42
CA VAL A 200 23.24 -34.22 -1.23
C VAL A 200 23.53 -34.31 0.27
N GLU A 201 23.56 -35.53 0.83
CA GLU A 201 23.91 -35.75 2.24
C GLU A 201 25.22 -35.01 2.58
N GLY A 202 25.14 -34.07 3.53
CA GLY A 202 26.28 -33.27 3.99
C GLY A 202 26.43 -31.88 3.38
N GLN A 203 25.47 -31.39 2.59
CA GLN A 203 25.47 -30.00 2.11
C GLN A 203 24.49 -29.14 2.91
N ASP A 204 25.00 -28.23 3.75
CA ASP A 204 24.18 -27.23 4.43
C ASP A 204 23.54 -26.31 3.36
N PHE A 205 22.21 -26.22 3.36
CA PHE A 205 21.48 -25.30 2.48
C PHE A 205 21.73 -23.87 2.98
N VAL A 206 22.60 -23.12 2.31
CA VAL A 206 22.90 -21.73 2.67
C VAL A 206 22.14 -20.80 1.71
N VAL A 207 21.28 -19.94 2.27
CA VAL A 207 20.64 -18.86 1.51
C VAL A 207 21.71 -17.90 1.05
N GLN A 208 21.78 -17.67 -0.26
CA GLN A 208 22.70 -16.70 -0.84
C GLN A 208 22.06 -15.32 -0.87
N GLU A 209 22.87 -14.28 -0.64
CA GLU A 209 22.39 -12.89 -0.66
C GLU A 209 21.77 -12.51 -2.01
N ASN A 210 22.33 -13.03 -3.10
CA ASN A 210 21.79 -12.81 -4.44
C ASN A 210 20.37 -13.36 -4.61
N ASP A 211 20.04 -14.46 -3.92
CA ASP A 211 18.71 -15.03 -3.95
C ASP A 211 17.72 -14.17 -3.16
N VAL A 212 18.11 -13.72 -1.96
CA VAL A 212 17.32 -12.78 -1.14
C VAL A 212 17.04 -11.50 -1.94
N ARG A 213 18.08 -10.93 -2.54
CA ARG A 213 18.00 -9.72 -3.36
C ARG A 213 16.99 -9.86 -4.49
N ARG A 214 17.07 -10.97 -5.22
CA ARG A 214 16.17 -11.27 -6.35
C ARG A 214 14.72 -11.43 -5.89
N GLU A 215 14.48 -12.05 -4.74
CA GLU A 215 13.12 -12.24 -4.24
C GLU A 215 12.52 -10.95 -3.66
N LEU A 216 13.33 -10.12 -2.98
CA LEU A 216 12.91 -8.78 -2.55
C LEU A 216 12.61 -7.87 -3.75
N GLU A 217 13.41 -7.94 -4.82
CA GLU A 217 13.18 -7.17 -6.04
C GLU A 217 11.86 -7.56 -6.73
N LYS A 218 11.50 -8.84 -6.73
CA LYS A 218 10.24 -9.33 -7.32
C LYS A 218 8.99 -9.01 -6.50
N LEU A 219 9.15 -8.50 -5.28
CA LEU A 219 8.05 -8.34 -4.35
C LEU A 219 6.93 -7.43 -4.92
N ASN A 220 5.69 -7.80 -4.61
CA ASN A 220 4.52 -7.04 -5.03
C ASN A 220 4.15 -6.01 -3.96
N VAL A 221 4.50 -4.75 -4.22
CA VAL A 221 4.27 -3.60 -3.33
C VAL A 221 2.81 -3.34 -2.96
N ARG A 222 1.85 -3.97 -3.66
CA ARG A 222 0.41 -3.80 -3.40
C ARG A 222 -0.15 -4.80 -2.39
N LYS A 223 0.62 -5.81 -2.00
CA LYS A 223 0.21 -6.75 -0.94
C LYS A 223 0.25 -6.04 0.42
N ALA A 224 -0.60 -6.49 1.33
CA ALA A 224 -0.59 -6.04 2.71
C ALA A 224 0.75 -6.41 3.38
N CYS A 225 1.14 -5.66 4.41
CA CYS A 225 2.29 -6.00 5.24
C CYS A 225 2.09 -7.36 5.90
N GLY A 226 3.18 -8.07 6.14
CA GLY A 226 3.18 -9.30 6.93
C GLY A 226 2.96 -9.02 8.43
N PRO A 227 3.04 -10.06 9.27
CA PRO A 227 2.99 -9.91 10.73
C PRO A 227 4.17 -9.08 11.28
N ASP A 228 5.27 -9.03 10.52
CA ASP A 228 6.41 -8.15 10.75
C ASP A 228 6.06 -6.66 10.63
N GLY A 229 4.94 -6.31 9.98
CA GLY A 229 4.53 -4.94 9.71
C GLY A 229 5.41 -4.21 8.69
N LEU A 230 6.31 -4.92 7.99
CA LEU A 230 7.14 -4.33 6.94
C LEU A 230 6.35 -4.30 5.63
N SER A 231 6.31 -3.12 5.00
CA SER A 231 5.56 -2.97 3.76
C SER A 231 6.36 -3.53 2.58
N GLY A 232 5.67 -4.22 1.66
CA GLY A 232 6.33 -4.71 0.44
C GLY A 232 6.92 -3.58 -0.42
N ARG A 233 6.46 -2.34 -0.23
CA ARG A 233 7.04 -1.15 -0.85
C ARG A 233 8.41 -0.81 -0.27
N LEU A 234 8.55 -0.83 1.06
CA LEU A 234 9.83 -0.62 1.74
C LEU A 234 10.85 -1.67 1.32
N LEU A 235 10.47 -2.94 1.45
CA LEU A 235 11.35 -4.08 1.15
C LEU A 235 11.85 -4.08 -0.30
N LYS A 236 10.97 -3.74 -1.25
CA LYS A 236 11.35 -3.65 -2.67
C LYS A 236 12.22 -2.43 -2.98
N SER A 237 12.02 -1.31 -2.27
CA SER A 237 12.77 -0.08 -2.54
C SER A 237 14.19 -0.16 -1.96
N CYS A 238 14.34 -0.79 -0.80
CA CYS A 238 15.62 -0.94 -0.09
C CYS A 238 16.18 -2.37 -0.21
N TYR A 239 15.93 -3.03 -1.35
CA TYR A 239 16.27 -4.43 -1.50
C TYR A 239 17.78 -4.67 -1.51
N GLN A 240 18.59 -3.72 -1.96
CA GLN A 240 20.04 -3.88 -2.02
C GLN A 240 20.66 -3.86 -0.62
N GLU A 241 20.26 -2.89 0.19
CA GLU A 241 20.80 -2.62 1.51
C GLU A 241 20.31 -3.64 2.54
N LEU A 242 19.07 -4.11 2.41
CA LEU A 242 18.48 -5.06 3.35
C LEU A 242 18.84 -6.53 3.03
N SER A 243 19.34 -6.84 1.83
CA SER A 243 19.63 -8.22 1.44
C SER A 243 20.64 -8.89 2.36
N GLY A 244 21.72 -8.18 2.72
CA GLY A 244 22.77 -8.71 3.59
C GLY A 244 22.22 -9.14 4.96
N ILE A 245 21.52 -8.25 5.65
CA ILE A 245 20.96 -8.54 6.98
C ILE A 245 19.89 -9.63 6.95
N PHE A 246 19.03 -9.67 5.92
CA PHE A 246 18.06 -10.76 5.78
C PHE A 246 18.72 -12.10 5.46
N THR A 247 19.85 -12.10 4.74
CA THR A 247 20.62 -13.33 4.48
C THR A 247 21.20 -13.90 5.76
N ILE A 248 21.76 -13.03 6.62
CA ILE A 248 22.22 -13.42 7.95
C ILE A 248 21.04 -14.00 8.73
N LEU A 249 19.92 -13.28 8.82
CA LEU A 249 18.74 -13.73 9.53
C LEU A 249 18.22 -15.10 9.04
N PHE A 250 18.20 -15.34 7.73
CA PHE A 250 17.75 -16.62 7.16
C PHE A 250 18.73 -17.76 7.42
N ASN A 251 20.04 -17.49 7.45
CA ASN A 251 21.07 -18.51 7.69
C ASN A 251 21.36 -18.75 9.19
N SER A 252 21.12 -17.76 10.06
CA SER A 252 21.08 -17.96 11.52
C SER A 252 19.97 -18.95 11.90
N ASN A 253 18.98 -19.10 11.02
CA ASN A 253 18.03 -20.18 11.05
C ASN A 253 18.64 -21.42 10.40
N ASN A 254 19.04 -22.42 11.18
CA ASN A 254 19.31 -23.78 10.68
C ASN A 254 18.01 -24.49 10.23
N PHE A 255 17.13 -23.79 9.50
CA PHE A 255 15.83 -24.21 8.95
C PHE A 255 14.86 -24.93 9.91
N THR A 256 15.12 -24.91 11.21
CA THR A 256 14.39 -25.71 12.21
C THR A 256 13.37 -24.88 13.01
N ARG A 257 13.44 -23.54 12.99
CA ARG A 257 12.52 -22.71 13.78
C ARG A 257 12.26 -21.34 13.16
N LEU A 258 11.05 -21.06 12.69
CA LEU A 258 10.68 -19.69 12.31
C LEU A 258 10.69 -18.78 13.55
N PRO A 259 11.06 -17.48 13.43
CA PRO A 259 10.88 -16.55 14.53
C PRO A 259 9.43 -16.53 14.98
N SER A 260 9.20 -16.42 16.28
CA SER A 260 7.87 -16.40 16.91
C SER A 260 6.91 -15.39 16.27
N THR A 261 7.41 -14.25 15.81
CA THR A 261 6.66 -13.23 15.06
C THR A 261 6.01 -13.76 13.77
N TYR A 262 6.56 -14.82 13.18
CA TYR A 262 6.03 -15.50 12.00
C TYR A 262 5.30 -16.81 12.33
N LEU A 263 5.39 -17.29 13.59
CA LEU A 263 4.69 -18.48 14.08
C LEU A 263 3.38 -18.16 14.81
N GLU A 264 3.12 -16.90 15.13
CA GLU A 264 1.88 -16.52 15.79
C GLU A 264 0.68 -16.49 14.80
N ASN A 265 -0.27 -17.39 15.07
CA ASN A 265 -1.66 -17.50 14.61
C ASN A 265 -1.94 -18.44 13.42
N ASP A 266 -1.69 -19.74 13.63
CA ASP A 266 -2.61 -20.79 13.14
C ASP A 266 -3.76 -21.00 14.14
#